data_AF-A0A932BR21-F1
#
_entry.id   AF-A0A932BR21-F1
#
_cell.length_a   1.000
_cell.length_b   1.000
_cell.length_c   1.000
_cell.angle_alpha   90.00
_cell.angle_beta   90.00
_cell.angle_gamma   90.00
#
_symmetry.space_group_name_H-M   'P 1'
#
loop_
_entity.id
_entity.type
_entity.pdbx_description
1 polymer ?
#
loop_
_entity_poly.entity_id
_entity_poly.type
_entity_poly.pdbx_seq_one_letter_code
_entity_poly.pdbx_strand_id
1 'polypeptide(L)'
;MSNANNHSAALPVDTQPLGFEPSRLRVRAGLTTTLIGLFAFTVGAKPDWFGWDRSPVVGFVQIAVFLLGLGIICLGGWISLLALWKGRHRTIAADIGLRLVGTGYAIAVFAGMADVFGMGSQPPPQVPYFGPWQAGGVLIGQIIIAAGFLLLIPYEFGNAKR
;
A
#
# COMPACT_ATOMS: atom_id res chain seq x y z
N MET A 1 -41.03 -43.61 -41.29
CA MET A 1 -41.24 -42.15 -41.19
C MET A 1 -41.38 -41.81 -39.73
N SER A 2 -40.52 -40.92 -39.21
CA SER A 2 -40.48 -40.38 -37.82
C SER A 2 -40.11 -41.37 -36.70
N ASN A 3 -39.31 -41.05 -35.68
CA ASN A 3 -38.91 -39.74 -35.18
C ASN A 3 -37.61 -39.88 -34.37
N ALA A 4 -36.65 -38.98 -34.57
CA ALA A 4 -35.36 -38.97 -33.86
C ALA A 4 -35.54 -38.35 -32.47
N ASN A 5 -35.06 -39.05 -31.44
CA ASN A 5 -35.06 -38.59 -30.06
C ASN A 5 -34.02 -37.48 -29.86
N ASN A 6 -34.45 -36.23 -30.02
CA ASN A 6 -33.64 -35.05 -29.69
C ASN A 6 -33.72 -34.76 -28.19
N HIS A 7 -32.93 -35.49 -27.40
CA HIS A 7 -32.66 -35.08 -26.01
C HIS A 7 -31.55 -34.03 -26.02
N SER A 8 -31.95 -32.75 -26.11
CA SER A 8 -31.06 -31.60 -25.93
C SER A 8 -30.53 -31.58 -24.48
N ALA A 9 -29.39 -32.21 -24.25
CA ALA A 9 -28.67 -32.27 -22.97
C ALA A 9 -27.86 -30.99 -22.68
N ALA A 10 -28.39 -29.81 -23.03
CA ALA A 10 -27.82 -28.54 -22.65
C ALA A 10 -28.73 -27.91 -21.61
N LEU A 11 -28.37 -28.05 -20.32
CA LEU A 11 -28.94 -27.19 -19.30
C LEU A 11 -28.68 -25.74 -19.73
N PRO A 12 -29.66 -24.83 -19.65
CA PRO A 12 -29.41 -23.42 -19.91
C PRO A 12 -28.37 -22.95 -18.90
N VAL A 13 -27.14 -22.69 -19.38
CA VAL A 13 -26.10 -22.08 -18.57
C VAL A 13 -26.57 -20.65 -18.33
N ASP A 14 -27.03 -20.41 -17.12
CA ASP A 14 -27.40 -19.07 -16.67
C ASP A 14 -26.13 -18.23 -16.58
N THR A 15 -25.72 -17.63 -17.70
CA THR A 15 -24.63 -16.64 -17.76
C THR A 15 -25.16 -15.30 -17.29
N GLN A 16 -25.78 -15.25 -16.10
CA GLN A 16 -25.93 -13.98 -15.41
C GLN A 16 -24.53 -13.39 -15.30
N PRO A 17 -24.25 -12.20 -15.85
CA PRO A 17 -23.01 -11.51 -15.52
C PRO A 17 -23.16 -11.25 -14.02
N LEU A 18 -22.46 -12.05 -13.20
CA LEU A 18 -22.37 -11.82 -11.77
C LEU A 18 -21.96 -10.35 -11.65
N GLY A 19 -22.91 -9.50 -11.24
CA GLY A 19 -22.70 -8.08 -11.06
C GLY A 19 -21.71 -7.94 -9.92
N PHE A 20 -20.42 -8.01 -10.25
CA PHE A 20 -19.33 -7.91 -9.31
C PHE A 20 -19.12 -6.43 -9.01
N GLU A 21 -20.13 -5.84 -8.37
CA GLU A 21 -20.01 -4.53 -7.77
C GLU A 21 -18.81 -4.57 -6.82
N PRO A 22 -17.86 -3.62 -6.94
CA PRO A 22 -16.76 -3.51 -6.00
C PRO A 22 -17.35 -3.42 -4.59
N SER A 23 -16.84 -4.24 -3.68
CA SER A 23 -17.34 -4.26 -2.31
C SER A 23 -17.00 -2.92 -1.67
N ARG A 24 -18.00 -2.02 -1.61
CA ARG A 24 -17.85 -0.70 -0.99
C ARG A 24 -17.31 -0.80 0.44
N LEU A 25 -17.62 -1.89 1.13
CA LEU A 25 -17.10 -2.20 2.45
C LEU A 25 -15.58 -2.43 2.45
N ARG A 26 -15.04 -3.20 1.47
CA ARG A 26 -13.58 -3.42 1.36
C ARG A 26 -12.83 -2.16 0.96
N VAL A 27 -13.40 -1.37 0.04
CA VAL A 27 -12.83 -0.06 -0.35
C VAL A 27 -12.80 0.88 0.87
N ARG A 28 -13.91 0.99 1.60
CA ARG A 28 -13.99 1.80 2.83
C ARG A 28 -13.03 1.29 3.90
N ALA A 29 -12.99 -0.01 4.17
CA ALA A 29 -12.09 -0.59 5.15
C ALA A 29 -10.62 -0.31 4.80
N GLY A 30 -10.22 -0.52 3.54
CA GLY A 30 -8.88 -0.21 3.07
C GLY A 30 -8.55 1.28 3.20
N LEU A 31 -9.47 2.17 2.83
CA LEU A 31 -9.29 3.61 2.95
C LEU A 31 -9.19 4.06 4.42
N THR A 32 -10.03 3.51 5.31
CA THR A 32 -9.95 3.77 6.75
C THR A 32 -8.61 3.32 7.31
N THR A 33 -8.13 2.13 6.93
CA THR A 33 -6.79 1.66 7.30
C THR A 33 -5.70 2.61 6.80
N THR A 34 -5.78 3.08 5.54
CA THR A 34 -4.83 4.07 5.01
C THR A 34 -4.86 5.38 5.80
N LEU A 35 -6.04 5.87 6.20
CA LEU A 35 -6.17 7.09 6.99
C LEU A 35 -5.59 6.93 8.40
N ILE A 36 -5.78 5.77 9.04
CA ILE A 36 -5.16 5.45 10.33
C ILE A 36 -3.63 5.42 10.18
N GLY A 37 -3.13 4.78 9.12
CA GLY A 37 -1.70 4.76 8.80
C GLY A 37 -1.14 6.15 8.53
N LEU A 38 -1.88 7.00 7.82
CA LEU A 38 -1.52 8.38 7.55
C LEU A 38 -1.43 9.21 8.83
N PHE A 39 -2.35 9.00 9.77
CA PHE A 39 -2.28 9.63 11.08
C PHE A 39 -1.03 9.19 11.87
N ALA A 40 -0.76 7.88 11.94
CA ALA A 40 0.46 7.38 12.59
C ALA A 40 1.74 7.92 11.91
N PHE A 41 1.73 8.02 10.59
CA PHE A 41 2.82 8.56 9.79
C PHE A 41 3.07 10.05 10.09
N THR A 42 2.03 10.88 10.15
CA THR A 42 2.19 12.32 10.42
C THR A 42 2.66 12.57 11.85
N VAL A 43 2.13 11.81 12.81
CA VAL A 43 2.56 11.82 14.21
C VAL A 43 4.05 11.49 14.34
N GLY A 44 4.53 10.46 13.63
CA GLY A 44 5.95 10.11 13.62
C GLY A 44 6.83 11.11 12.85
N ALA A 45 6.34 11.67 11.74
CA ALA A 45 7.13 12.57 10.88
C ALA A 45 7.30 13.98 11.45
N LYS A 46 6.26 14.52 12.08
CA LYS A 46 6.25 15.88 12.66
C LYS A 46 5.43 15.90 13.96
N PRO A 47 6.00 15.39 15.05
CA PRO A 47 5.37 15.41 16.37
C PRO A 47 5.20 16.83 16.92
N ASP A 48 5.95 17.80 16.40
CA ASP A 48 5.83 19.22 16.74
C ASP A 48 4.43 19.78 16.46
N TRP A 49 3.72 19.24 15.46
CA TRP A 49 2.35 19.63 15.17
C TRP A 49 1.38 19.30 16.31
N PHE A 50 1.77 18.40 17.20
CA PHE A 50 1.00 17.96 18.36
C PHE A 50 1.58 18.48 19.69
N GLY A 51 2.63 19.31 19.63
CA GLY A 51 3.26 19.90 20.82
C GLY A 51 4.07 18.90 21.66
N TRP A 52 4.59 17.82 21.06
CA TRP A 52 5.39 16.81 21.76
C TRP A 52 6.88 17.15 21.72
N ASP A 53 7.60 16.90 22.82
CA ASP A 53 9.00 17.30 22.99
C ASP A 53 9.96 16.61 22.00
N ARG A 54 10.88 17.42 21.45
CA ARG A 54 12.03 16.96 20.64
C ARG A 54 13.18 16.49 21.52
N SER A 55 12.97 15.38 22.23
CA SER A 55 14.10 14.67 22.84
C SER A 55 14.74 13.72 21.81
N PRO A 56 16.08 13.64 21.69
CA PRO A 56 16.76 12.69 20.80
C PRO A 56 16.32 11.25 21.00
N VAL A 57 16.04 10.86 22.24
CA VAL A 57 15.55 9.52 22.60
C VAL A 57 14.13 9.28 22.07
N VAL A 58 13.29 10.32 22.08
CA VAL A 58 11.94 10.27 21.52
C VAL A 58 12.00 10.28 19.98
N GLY A 59 12.97 10.96 19.38
CA GLY A 59 13.25 10.98 17.94
C GLY A 59 13.41 9.58 17.34
N PHE A 60 14.08 8.67 18.03
CA PHE A 60 14.19 7.28 17.60
C PHE A 60 12.83 6.57 17.52
N VAL A 61 12.02 6.68 18.58
CA VAL A 61 10.67 6.10 18.62
C VAL A 61 9.78 6.73 17.56
N GLN A 62 9.95 8.03 17.28
CA GLN A 62 9.23 8.75 16.23
C GLN A 62 9.50 8.15 14.83
N ILE A 63 10.76 7.83 14.49
CA ILE A 63 11.10 7.18 13.21
C ILE A 63 10.44 5.80 13.10
N ALA A 64 10.42 5.03 14.18
CA ALA A 64 9.75 3.71 14.19
C ALA A 64 8.23 3.85 13.98
N VAL A 65 7.58 4.80 14.66
CA VAL A 65 6.15 5.09 14.50
C VAL A 65 5.84 5.59 13.08
N PHE A 66 6.71 6.43 12.53
CA PHE A 66 6.64 6.90 11.14
C PHE A 66 6.70 5.74 10.13
N LEU A 67 7.66 4.82 10.27
CA LEU A 67 7.80 3.65 9.39
C LEU A 67 6.64 2.65 9.57
N LEU A 68 6.12 2.51 10.79
CA LEU A 68 4.94 1.70 11.06
C LEU A 68 3.71 2.31 10.36
N GLY A 69 3.52 3.63 10.48
CA GLY A 69 2.47 4.36 9.77
C GLY A 69 2.57 4.18 8.26
N LEU A 70 3.78 4.26 7.69
CA LEU A 70 4.02 3.98 6.27
C LEU A 70 3.65 2.54 5.88
N GLY A 71 3.94 1.55 6.75
CA GLY A 71 3.54 0.15 6.53
C GLY A 71 2.01 -0.02 6.54
N ILE A 72 1.32 0.64 7.46
CA ILE A 72 -0.15 0.63 7.52
C ILE A 72 -0.75 1.29 6.26
N ILE A 73 -0.15 2.38 5.76
CA ILE A 73 -0.54 3.01 4.48
C ILE A 73 -0.38 2.00 3.33
N CYS A 74 0.75 1.29 3.29
CA CYS A 74 1.00 0.25 2.28
C CYS A 74 -0.10 -0.83 2.29
N LEU A 75 -0.47 -1.32 3.48
CA LEU A 75 -1.52 -2.32 3.66
C LEU A 75 -2.91 -1.79 3.31
N GLY A 76 -3.28 -0.59 3.76
CA GLY A 76 -4.57 0.03 3.46
C GLY A 76 -4.73 0.33 1.97
N GLY A 77 -3.68 0.83 1.32
CA GLY A 77 -3.64 1.07 -0.12
C GLY A 77 -3.77 -0.22 -0.91
N TRP A 78 -3.08 -1.28 -0.50
CA TRP A 78 -3.22 -2.62 -1.09
C TRP A 78 -4.66 -3.15 -1.02
N ILE A 79 -5.29 -3.11 0.16
CA ILE A 79 -6.66 -3.59 0.35
C ILE A 79 -7.67 -2.75 -0.45
N SER A 80 -7.54 -1.42 -0.41
CA SER A 80 -8.48 -0.52 -1.08
C SER A 80 -8.38 -0.60 -2.60
N LEU A 81 -7.17 -0.64 -3.15
CA LEU A 81 -6.95 -0.74 -4.60
C LEU A 81 -7.30 -2.14 -5.13
N LEU A 82 -6.98 -3.23 -4.42
CA LEU A 82 -7.42 -4.57 -4.80
C LEU A 82 -8.94 -4.71 -4.87
N ALA A 83 -9.66 -4.00 -4.00
CA ALA A 83 -11.12 -4.03 -4.03
C ALA A 83 -11.70 -3.41 -5.32
N LEU A 84 -10.95 -2.53 -6.00
CA LEU A 84 -11.32 -1.97 -7.31
C LEU A 84 -11.15 -2.98 -8.45
N TRP A 85 -10.23 -3.93 -8.32
CA TRP A 85 -9.98 -4.98 -9.34
C TRP A 85 -10.93 -6.18 -9.23
N LYS A 86 -11.92 -6.15 -8.33
CA LYS A 86 -12.82 -7.29 -8.08
C LYS A 86 -13.60 -7.66 -9.36
N GLY A 87 -13.37 -8.87 -9.87
CA GLY A 87 -14.06 -9.40 -11.06
C GLY A 87 -13.35 -9.15 -12.39
N ARG A 88 -12.14 -8.55 -12.40
CA ARG A 88 -11.32 -8.33 -13.61
C ARG A 88 -9.93 -8.93 -13.45
N HIS A 89 -9.30 -9.26 -14.58
CA HIS A 89 -7.89 -9.62 -14.59
C HIS A 89 -7.04 -8.39 -14.26
N ARG A 90 -6.10 -8.55 -13.33
CA ARG A 90 -5.09 -7.53 -13.03
C ARG A 90 -4.16 -7.37 -14.22
N THR A 91 -3.79 -6.13 -14.51
CA THR A 91 -2.78 -5.84 -15.53
C THR A 91 -1.39 -6.19 -15.00
N ILE A 92 -0.45 -6.44 -15.91
CA ILE A 92 0.97 -6.65 -15.56
C ILE A 92 1.51 -5.43 -14.81
N ALA A 93 1.08 -4.22 -15.19
CA ALA A 93 1.42 -2.98 -14.49
C ALA A 93 0.95 -3.00 -13.01
N ALA A 94 -0.26 -3.49 -12.74
CA ALA A 94 -0.77 -3.62 -11.37
C ALA A 94 -0.01 -4.68 -10.54
N ASP A 95 0.45 -5.76 -11.16
CA ASP A 95 1.31 -6.75 -10.50
C ASP A 95 2.70 -6.23 -10.20
N ILE A 96 3.28 -5.44 -11.11
CA ILE A 96 4.55 -4.73 -10.89
C ILE A 96 4.37 -3.66 -9.81
N GLY A 97 3.29 -2.90 -9.86
CA GLY A 97 2.98 -1.84 -8.90
C GLY A 97 2.94 -2.35 -7.46
N LEU A 98 2.30 -3.50 -7.22
CA LEU A 98 2.35 -4.18 -5.92
C LEU A 98 3.78 -4.48 -5.46
N ARG A 99 4.59 -5.06 -6.35
CA ARG A 99 5.97 -5.43 -5.99
C ARG A 99 6.78 -4.20 -5.66
N LEU A 100 6.59 -3.11 -6.41
CA LEU A 100 7.22 -1.81 -6.16
C LEU A 100 6.81 -1.22 -4.80
N VAL A 101 5.54 -1.32 -4.40
CA VAL A 101 5.12 -0.88 -3.05
C VAL A 101 5.88 -1.66 -1.97
N GLY A 102 5.98 -2.98 -2.12
CA GLY A 102 6.72 -3.82 -1.16
C GLY A 102 8.21 -3.51 -1.10
N THR A 103 8.87 -3.37 -2.25
CA THR A 103 10.31 -3.06 -2.31
C THR A 103 10.60 -1.64 -1.83
N GLY A 104 9.78 -0.66 -2.21
CA GLY A 104 9.90 0.72 -1.74
C GLY A 104 9.74 0.82 -0.22
N TYR A 105 8.81 0.05 0.36
CA TYR A 105 8.67 -0.04 1.82
C TYR A 105 9.89 -0.65 2.48
N ALA A 106 10.43 -1.74 1.93
CA ALA A 106 11.66 -2.35 2.44
C ALA A 106 12.83 -1.35 2.41
N ILE A 107 13.03 -0.63 1.30
CA ILE A 107 14.06 0.42 1.18
C ILE A 107 13.86 1.48 2.27
N ALA A 108 12.63 1.96 2.49
CA ALA A 108 12.35 2.95 3.51
C ALA A 108 12.66 2.45 4.93
N VAL A 109 12.33 1.19 5.25
CA VAL A 109 12.62 0.60 6.57
C VAL A 109 14.12 0.46 6.79
N PHE A 110 14.87 -0.08 5.82
CA PHE A 110 16.31 -0.25 5.97
C PHE A 110 17.06 1.08 6.02
N ALA A 111 16.63 2.07 5.23
CA ALA A 111 17.22 3.41 5.28
C ALA A 111 16.89 4.12 6.60
N GLY A 112 15.63 4.07 7.05
CA GLY A 112 15.19 4.78 8.25
C GLY A 112 15.72 4.17 9.55
N MET A 113 15.97 2.85 9.56
CA MET A 113 16.50 2.12 10.73
C MET A 113 18.00 1.80 10.62
N ALA A 114 18.73 2.47 9.73
CA ALA A 114 20.14 2.12 9.45
C ALA A 114 21.04 2.16 10.70
N ASP A 115 20.83 3.11 11.62
CA ASP A 115 21.58 3.16 12.89
C ASP A 115 21.26 1.97 13.81
N VAL A 116 20.01 1.49 13.83
CA VAL A 116 19.60 0.32 14.63
C VAL A 116 20.22 -0.96 14.11
N PHE A 117 20.34 -1.06 12.79
CA PHE A 117 21.02 -2.19 12.17
C PHE A 117 22.55 -2.10 12.25
N GLY A 118 23.10 -1.04 12.87
CA GLY A 118 24.54 -0.85 13.03
C GLY A 118 25.27 -0.47 11.73
N MET A 119 24.54 -0.09 10.69
CA MET A 119 25.08 0.35 9.39
C MET A 119 25.19 1.88 9.27
N GLY A 120 24.60 2.61 10.22
CA GLY A 120 24.64 4.07 10.24
C GLY A 120 25.83 4.64 11.00
N SER A 121 25.92 5.97 11.05
CA SER A 121 27.13 6.68 11.48
C SER A 121 27.32 6.74 13.01
N GLN A 122 26.29 6.37 13.78
CA GLN A 122 26.32 6.34 15.25
C GLN A 122 25.76 5.01 15.76
N PRO A 123 26.56 3.92 15.73
CA PRO A 123 26.15 2.66 16.33
C PRO A 123 26.03 2.79 17.86
N PRO A 124 25.23 1.92 18.51
CA PRO A 124 25.10 1.89 19.96
C PRO A 124 26.49 1.82 20.63
N PRO A 125 26.79 2.59 21.71
CA PRO A 125 25.89 3.20 22.70
C PRO A 125 25.54 4.69 22.47
N GLN A 126 25.84 5.25 21.30
CA GLN A 126 25.49 6.64 20.99
C GLN A 126 24.00 6.77 20.67
N VAL A 127 23.41 7.94 20.93
CA VAL A 127 22.00 8.20 20.59
C VAL A 127 21.84 8.11 19.05
N PRO A 128 20.95 7.24 18.53
CA PRO A 128 20.70 7.14 17.10
C PRO A 128 20.27 8.49 16.53
N TYR A 129 20.79 8.87 15.37
CA TYR A 129 20.57 10.19 14.78
C TYR A 129 20.07 10.05 13.36
N PHE A 130 18.87 10.61 13.12
CA PHE A 130 18.28 10.60 11.80
C PHE A 130 19.05 11.50 10.82
N GLY A 131 20.00 10.91 10.11
CA GLY A 131 20.91 11.63 9.22
C GLY A 131 20.28 11.99 7.86
N PRO A 132 20.81 12.99 7.14
CA PRO A 132 20.34 13.36 5.81
C PRO A 132 20.33 12.19 4.81
N TRP A 133 21.28 11.25 4.93
CA TRP A 133 21.35 10.07 4.07
C TRP A 133 20.26 9.04 4.37
N GLN A 134 19.91 8.84 5.64
CA GLN A 134 18.78 8.00 6.04
C GLN A 134 17.47 8.63 5.55
N ALA A 135 17.31 9.94 5.73
CA ALA A 135 16.18 10.70 5.20
C ALA A 135 16.07 10.58 3.67
N GLY A 136 17.18 10.68 2.96
CA GLY A 136 17.24 10.49 1.50
C GLY A 136 16.82 9.08 1.08
N GLY A 137 17.30 8.04 1.77
CA GLY A 137 16.91 6.66 1.47
C GLY A 137 15.41 6.39 1.74
N VAL A 138 14.88 6.93 2.83
CA VAL A 138 13.44 6.89 3.14
C VAL A 138 12.62 7.58 2.06
N LEU A 139 13.06 8.76 1.60
CA LEU A 139 12.40 9.51 0.52
C LEU A 139 12.38 8.73 -0.80
N ILE A 140 13.50 8.09 -1.16
CA ILE A 140 13.56 7.21 -2.34
C ILE A 140 12.55 6.06 -2.21
N GLY A 141 12.50 5.41 -1.03
CA GLY A 141 11.51 4.37 -0.76
C GLY A 141 10.07 4.86 -0.93
N GLN A 142 9.75 6.05 -0.44
CA GLN A 142 8.43 6.67 -0.59
C GLN A 142 8.08 6.98 -2.05
N ILE A 143 9.03 7.45 -2.86
CA ILE A 143 8.83 7.70 -4.29
C ILE A 143 8.50 6.39 -5.01
N ILE A 144 9.23 5.31 -4.68
CA ILE A 144 8.97 3.97 -5.26
C ILE A 144 7.58 3.45 -4.84
N ILE A 145 7.19 3.63 -3.58
CA ILE A 145 5.85 3.28 -3.10
C ILE A 145 4.77 4.06 -3.85
N ALA A 146 4.95 5.37 -4.02
CA ALA A 146 4.01 6.22 -4.75
C ALA A 146 3.87 5.79 -6.21
N ALA A 147 4.99 5.50 -6.89
CA ALA A 147 4.99 4.97 -8.25
C ALA A 147 4.30 3.60 -8.33
N GLY A 148 4.53 2.72 -7.35
CA GLY A 148 3.89 1.42 -7.25
C GLY A 148 2.37 1.52 -7.08
N PHE A 149 1.90 2.43 -6.23
CA PHE A 149 0.48 2.70 -6.08
C PHE A 149 -0.15 3.28 -7.34
N LEU A 150 0.54 4.19 -8.03
CA LEU A 150 0.09 4.76 -9.29
C LEU A 150 -0.13 3.66 -10.35
N LEU A 151 0.81 2.73 -10.48
CA LEU A 151 0.70 1.57 -11.38
C LEU A 151 -0.43 0.59 -10.99
N LEU A 152 -0.81 0.55 -9.72
CA LEU A 152 -1.88 -0.30 -9.21
C LEU A 152 -3.28 0.27 -9.50
N ILE A 153 -3.39 1.56 -9.87
CA ILE A 153 -4.66 2.20 -10.21
C ILE A 153 -5.18 1.64 -11.55
N PRO A 154 -6.44 1.16 -11.58
CA PRO A 154 -7.07 0.75 -12.83
C PRO A 154 -7.50 1.99 -13.65
N TYR A 155 -6.76 2.33 -14.71
CA TYR A 155 -7.06 3.49 -15.56
C TYR A 155 -8.24 3.28 -16.52
N GLU A 156 -8.63 2.04 -16.76
CA GLU A 156 -9.73 1.68 -17.67
C GLU A 156 -11.11 2.17 -17.17
N PHE A 157 -11.24 2.57 -15.90
CA PHE A 157 -12.47 3.19 -15.36
C PHE A 157 -12.78 4.57 -15.95
N GLY A 158 -11.79 5.29 -16.49
CA GLY A 158 -11.97 6.64 -17.04
C GLY A 158 -12.51 6.69 -18.48
N ASN A 159 -12.28 5.64 -19.27
CA ASN A 159 -12.61 5.65 -20.71
C ASN A 159 -14.03 5.15 -21.03
N ALA A 160 -14.71 4.45 -20.12
CA ALA A 160 -16.07 3.92 -20.36
C ALA A 160 -17.19 4.98 -20.26
N LYS A 161 -16.85 6.26 -20.10
CA LYS A 161 -17.79 7.40 -20.05
C LYS A 161 -17.57 8.46 -21.15
N ARG A 162 -16.79 8.15 -22.19
CA ARG A 162 -16.68 9.00 -23.38
C ARG A 162 -17.30 8.33 -24.59
#